data_AF-A0A3D2FV17-F1
#
_entry.id   AF-A0A3D2FV17-F1
#
_cell.length_a   1.000
_cell.length_b   1.000
_cell.length_c   1.000
_cell.angle_alpha   90.00
_cell.angle_beta   90.00
_cell.angle_gamma   90.00
#
_symmetry.space_group_name_H-M   'P 1'
#
loop_
_entity.id
_entity.type
_entity.pdbx_description
1 polymer ?
#
loop_
_entity_poly.entity_id
_entity_poly.type
_entity_poly.pdbx_seq_one_letter_code
_entity_poly.pdbx_strand_id
1 'polypeptide(L)'
;LQREAGVSAGVIGGMERAGSLESILVASDQPPPRPGRLQGPALTDDQQVAAAAIAETLEGGFMPFLLDGVTGSGKTEVYFDAVQRVLDAGRQVLILLPEIALSAAWKARFAERFGVMPQEWHSDVGAGEKRK
;
A
#
# COMPACT_ATOMS: atom_id res chain seq x y z
N LEU A 1 -15.30 3.73 -14.81
CA LEU A 1 -15.89 4.43 -15.97
C LEU A 1 -17.09 5.34 -15.67
N GLN A 2 -18.31 4.87 -15.29
CA GLN A 2 -19.47 5.76 -15.05
C GLN A 2 -19.16 6.91 -14.07
N ARG A 3 -18.61 6.56 -12.90
CA ARG A 3 -18.21 7.51 -11.86
C ARG A 3 -17.09 8.46 -12.31
N GLU A 4 -16.08 7.93 -13.00
CA GLU A 4 -14.90 8.70 -13.45
C GLU A 4 -15.22 9.66 -14.58
N ALA A 5 -16.07 9.25 -15.53
CA ALA A 5 -16.47 10.04 -16.68
C ALA A 5 -17.69 10.93 -16.40
N GLY A 6 -18.34 10.78 -15.24
CA GLY A 6 -19.53 11.56 -14.87
C GLY A 6 -20.76 11.28 -15.74
N VAL A 7 -20.88 10.08 -16.32
CA VAL A 7 -21.96 9.70 -17.25
C VAL A 7 -22.74 8.48 -16.78
N SER A 8 -23.98 8.34 -17.23
CA SER A 8 -24.83 7.20 -16.91
C SER A 8 -24.43 5.92 -17.64
N ALA A 9 -24.86 4.77 -17.12
CA ALA A 9 -24.68 3.47 -17.78
C ALA A 9 -25.19 3.43 -19.22
N GLY A 10 -26.31 4.12 -19.50
CA GLY A 10 -26.92 4.17 -20.83
C GLY A 10 -26.05 4.89 -21.86
N VAL A 11 -25.32 5.93 -21.46
CA VAL A 11 -24.35 6.62 -22.32
C VAL A 11 -23.20 5.68 -22.68
N ILE A 12 -22.65 4.99 -21.69
CA ILE A 12 -21.55 4.02 -21.91
C ILE A 12 -22.00 2.90 -22.84
N GLY A 13 -23.15 2.28 -22.58
CA GLY A 13 -23.68 1.23 -23.46
C GLY A 13 -24.08 1.74 -24.86
N GLY A 14 -24.40 3.03 -24.99
CA GLY A 14 -24.59 3.69 -26.28
C GLY A 14 -23.29 3.84 -27.06
N MET A 15 -22.22 4.26 -26.40
CA MET A 15 -20.89 4.40 -26.99
C MET A 15 -20.29 3.06 -27.40
N GLU A 16 -20.52 2.00 -26.62
CA GLU A 16 -20.14 0.63 -26.98
C GLU A 16 -20.86 0.18 -28.27
N ARG A 17 -22.19 0.34 -28.33
CA ARG A 17 -22.97 0.01 -29.53
C ARG A 17 -22.60 0.85 -30.76
N ALA A 18 -22.17 2.09 -30.56
CA ALA A 18 -21.69 2.96 -31.62
C ALA A 18 -20.26 2.63 -32.07
N GLY A 19 -19.60 1.63 -31.45
CA GLY A 19 -18.22 1.24 -31.74
C GLY A 19 -17.16 2.23 -31.25
N SER A 20 -17.55 3.20 -30.41
CA SER A 20 -16.63 4.17 -29.81
C SER A 20 -15.94 3.65 -28.54
N LEU A 21 -16.48 2.58 -27.94
CA LEU A 21 -15.89 1.86 -26.82
C LEU A 21 -15.91 0.36 -27.11
N GLU A 22 -14.88 -0.35 -26.65
CA GLU A 22 -14.81 -1.81 -26.66
C GLU A 22 -14.81 -2.32 -25.21
N SER A 23 -15.59 -3.36 -24.92
CA SER A 23 -15.58 -4.01 -23.61
C SER A 23 -14.62 -5.20 -23.62
N ILE A 24 -13.69 -5.18 -22.66
CA ILE A 24 -12.73 -6.27 -22.44
C ILE A 24 -13.01 -6.87 -21.07
N LEU A 25 -13.22 -8.18 -21.02
CA LEU A 25 -13.28 -8.93 -19.77
C LEU A 25 -11.86 -9.10 -19.23
N VAL A 26 -11.57 -8.44 -18.10
CA VAL A 26 -10.30 -8.61 -17.38
C VAL A 26 -10.51 -9.63 -16.27
N ALA A 27 -9.74 -10.72 -16.29
CA ALA A 27 -9.75 -11.70 -15.22
C ALA A 27 -9.32 -11.04 -13.91
N SER A 28 -10.20 -11.10 -12.91
CA SER A 28 -10.11 -10.30 -11.69
C SER A 28 -9.28 -10.96 -10.59
N ASP A 29 -8.96 -12.25 -10.71
CA ASP A 29 -8.53 -13.09 -9.58
C ASP A 29 -7.01 -13.30 -9.50
N GLN A 30 -6.23 -12.40 -10.12
CA GLN A 30 -4.79 -12.47 -9.94
C GLN A 30 -4.42 -12.03 -8.52
N PRO A 31 -3.63 -12.83 -7.78
CA PRO A 31 -3.15 -12.41 -6.47
C PRO A 31 -2.31 -11.13 -6.63
N PRO A 32 -2.36 -10.21 -5.65
CA PRO A 32 -1.55 -9.00 -5.73
C PRO A 32 -0.06 -9.36 -5.86
N PRO A 33 0.72 -8.55 -6.58
CA PRO A 33 2.14 -8.80 -6.74
C PRO A 33 2.81 -8.82 -5.37
N ARG A 34 3.74 -9.76 -5.18
CA ARG A 34 4.46 -9.88 -3.91
C ARG A 34 5.43 -8.71 -3.74
N PRO A 35 5.41 -8.02 -2.58
CA PRO A 35 6.44 -7.05 -2.24
C PRO A 35 7.85 -7.66 -2.35
N GLY A 36 8.73 -6.97 -3.05
CA GLY A 36 10.16 -7.28 -3.12
C GLY A 36 10.95 -6.55 -2.04
N ARG A 37 12.28 -6.66 -2.15
CA ARG A 37 13.25 -5.94 -1.30
C ARG A 37 14.07 -4.99 -2.16
N LEU A 38 13.55 -3.79 -2.42
CA LEU A 38 14.33 -2.75 -3.10
C LEU A 38 15.18 -2.00 -2.08
N GLN A 39 16.33 -1.47 -2.51
CA GLN A 39 17.22 -0.74 -1.61
C GLN A 39 16.58 0.59 -1.20
N GLY A 40 16.39 0.76 0.10
CA GLY A 40 16.06 2.05 0.71
C GLY A 40 17.33 2.80 1.17
N PRO A 41 17.19 4.04 1.66
CA PRO A 41 18.29 4.75 2.28
C PRO A 41 18.84 3.97 3.50
N ALA A 42 20.13 4.11 3.77
CA ALA A 42 20.73 3.52 4.95
C ALA A 42 20.15 4.17 6.22
N LEU A 43 19.76 3.34 7.19
CA LEU A 43 19.26 3.82 8.48
C LEU A 43 20.40 4.45 9.29
N THR A 44 20.10 5.54 9.99
CA THR A 44 21.00 6.12 11.00
C THR A 44 21.11 5.21 12.23
N ASP A 45 22.10 5.43 13.08
CA ASP A 45 22.32 4.62 14.29
C ASP A 45 21.06 4.56 15.18
N ASP A 46 20.42 5.71 15.46
CA ASP A 46 19.18 5.77 16.24
C ASP A 46 18.02 5.00 15.59
N GLN A 47 17.91 5.07 14.26
CA GLN A 47 16.89 4.36 13.51
C GLN A 47 17.14 2.85 13.51
N GLN A 48 18.40 2.41 13.45
CA GLN A 48 18.78 1.00 13.54
C GLN A 48 18.42 0.43 14.91
N VAL A 49 18.69 1.18 15.99
CA VAL A 49 18.30 0.78 17.36
C VAL A 49 16.78 0.63 17.46
N ALA A 50 16.01 1.60 16.97
CA ALA A 50 14.55 1.54 16.98
C ALA A 50 14.01 0.35 16.14
N ALA A 51 14.57 0.13 14.94
CA ALA A 51 14.16 -0.96 14.08
C ALA A 51 14.50 -2.34 14.67
N ALA A 52 15.65 -2.47 15.33
CA ALA A 52 16.05 -3.70 16.03
C ALA A 52 15.09 -4.02 17.18
N ALA A 53 14.74 -3.04 18.01
CA ALA A 53 13.79 -3.22 19.11
C ALA A 53 12.42 -3.71 18.62
N ILE A 54 11.93 -3.20 17.49
CA ILE A 54 10.69 -3.68 16.86
C ILE A 54 10.87 -5.13 16.38
N ALA A 55 12.00 -5.43 15.73
CA ALA A 55 12.28 -6.75 15.15
C ALA A 55 12.32 -7.88 16.20
N GLU A 56 12.90 -7.63 17.38
CA GLU A 56 12.99 -8.61 18.47
C GLU A 56 11.63 -9.14 18.93
N THR A 57 10.56 -8.37 18.73
CA THR A 57 9.21 -8.76 19.16
C THR A 57 8.46 -9.59 18.13
N LEU A 58 8.97 -9.70 16.89
CA LEU A 58 8.31 -10.47 15.83
C LEU A 58 8.12 -11.94 16.19
N GLU A 59 9.00 -12.48 17.05
CA GLU A 59 8.95 -13.86 17.56
C GLU A 59 8.37 -13.94 19.00
N GLY A 60 8.33 -12.82 19.74
CA GLY A 60 8.07 -12.77 21.18
C GLY A 60 6.62 -12.50 21.60
N GLY A 61 5.69 -12.30 20.66
CA GLY A 61 4.28 -12.03 20.93
C GLY A 61 3.88 -10.57 20.68
N PHE A 62 2.73 -10.15 21.25
CA PHE A 62 2.22 -8.79 21.04
C PHE A 62 2.97 -7.76 21.89
N MET A 63 3.50 -6.72 21.25
CA MET A 63 4.14 -5.60 21.93
C MET A 63 3.83 -4.28 21.21
N PRO A 64 3.21 -3.30 21.88
CA PRO A 64 2.98 -1.98 21.29
C PRO A 64 4.24 -1.10 21.41
N PHE A 65 4.50 -0.30 20.39
CA PHE A 65 5.58 0.68 20.37
C PHE A 65 5.05 2.07 20.03
N LEU A 66 5.64 3.09 20.63
CA LEU A 66 5.53 4.47 20.21
C LEU A 66 6.89 4.91 19.65
N LEU A 67 6.95 5.17 18.34
CA LEU A 67 8.13 5.77 17.72
C LEU A 67 7.98 7.29 17.75
N ASP A 68 8.52 7.91 18.79
CA ASP A 68 8.51 9.37 18.94
C ASP A 68 9.63 10.03 18.12
N GLY A 69 9.32 11.15 17.49
CA GLY A 69 10.26 11.91 16.69
C GLY A 69 9.59 12.99 15.86
N VAL A 70 10.32 14.05 15.56
CA VAL A 70 9.81 15.17 14.74
C VAL A 70 9.59 14.77 13.28
N THR A 71 8.81 15.56 12.54
CA THR A 71 8.70 15.40 11.08
C THR A 71 10.08 15.51 10.43
N GLY A 72 10.37 14.64 9.47
CA GLY A 72 11.68 14.61 8.80
C GLY A 72 12.76 13.78 9.52
N SER A 73 12.53 13.28 10.74
CA SER A 73 13.49 12.40 11.44
C SER A 73 13.64 10.99 10.83
N GLY A 74 12.90 10.70 9.76
CA GLY A 74 12.98 9.42 9.05
C GLY A 74 12.20 8.26 9.69
N LYS A 75 11.18 8.53 10.53
CA LYS A 75 10.29 7.49 11.10
C LYS A 75 9.76 6.50 10.06
N THR A 76 9.46 6.99 8.85
CA THR A 76 9.00 6.15 7.74
C THR A 76 9.99 5.05 7.37
N GLU A 77 11.29 5.30 7.47
CA GLU A 77 12.30 4.28 7.16
C GLU A 77 12.37 3.20 8.24
N VAL A 78 12.18 3.57 9.51
CA VAL A 78 12.03 2.61 10.61
C VAL A 78 10.80 1.73 10.40
N TYR A 79 9.66 2.33 10.01
CA TYR A 79 8.46 1.57 9.67
C TYR A 79 8.68 0.63 8.49
N PHE A 80 9.36 1.08 7.44
CA PHE A 80 9.63 0.27 6.26
C PHE A 80 10.63 -0.87 6.53
N ASP A 81 11.60 -0.68 7.43
CA ASP A 81 12.46 -1.77 7.88
C ASP A 81 11.65 -2.85 8.62
N ALA A 82 10.79 -2.43 9.55
CA ALA A 82 9.90 -3.35 10.26
C ALA A 82 8.95 -4.09 9.30
N VAL A 83 8.34 -3.37 8.35
CA VAL A 83 7.50 -3.95 7.29
C VAL A 83 8.28 -4.98 6.48
N GLN A 84 9.51 -4.66 6.04
CA GLN A 84 10.36 -5.58 5.29
C GLN A 84 10.61 -6.88 6.07
N ARG A 85 10.92 -6.80 7.37
CA ARG A 85 11.17 -7.99 8.19
C ARG A 85 9.93 -8.88 8.33
N VAL A 86 8.75 -8.28 8.48
CA VAL A 86 7.47 -9.03 8.51
C VAL A 86 7.20 -9.70 7.17
N LEU A 87 7.45 -9.01 6.06
CA LEU A 87 7.30 -9.54 4.70
C LEU A 87 8.32 -10.66 4.41
N ASP A 88 9.58 -10.50 4.85
CA ASP A 88 10.65 -11.51 4.73
C ASP A 88 10.27 -12.80 5.50
N ALA A 89 9.48 -12.68 6.58
CA ALA A 89 8.89 -13.80 7.31
C ALA A 89 7.63 -14.39 6.66
N GLY A 90 7.25 -13.95 5.45
CA GLY A 90 6.07 -14.44 4.72
C GLY A 90 4.73 -14.01 5.33
N ARG A 91 4.71 -12.98 6.17
CA ARG A 91 3.52 -12.45 6.85
C ARG A 91 3.01 -11.18 6.17
N GLN A 92 1.79 -10.76 6.52
CA GLN A 92 1.17 -9.53 6.00
C GLN A 92 1.30 -8.37 7.00
N VAL A 93 1.25 -7.14 6.49
CA VAL A 93 1.27 -5.91 7.28
C VAL A 93 0.08 -5.05 6.92
N LEU A 94 -0.56 -4.46 7.93
CA LEU A 94 -1.58 -3.42 7.78
C LEU A 94 -0.97 -2.08 8.19
N ILE A 95 -1.04 -1.10 7.29
CA ILE A 95 -0.61 0.27 7.57
C ILE A 95 -1.85 1.16 7.57
N LEU A 96 -2.12 1.78 8.71
CA LEU A 96 -3.22 2.73 8.86
C LEU A 96 -2.67 4.15 8.75
N LEU A 97 -3.24 4.91 7.81
CA LEU A 97 -2.90 6.30 7.59
C LEU A 97 -4.16 7.16 7.78
N PRO A 98 -4.02 8.42 8.23
CA PRO A 98 -5.09 9.40 8.08
C PRO A 98 -5.54 9.48 6.61
N GLU A 99 -6.83 9.70 6.36
CA GLU A 99 -7.40 9.71 5.00
C GLU A 99 -6.64 10.65 4.04
N ILE A 100 -6.29 11.85 4.51
CA ILE A 100 -5.54 12.86 3.75
C ILE A 100 -4.08 12.43 3.52
N ALA A 101 -3.54 11.56 4.37
CA ALA A 101 -2.16 11.08 4.30
C ALA A 101 -1.96 9.93 3.32
N LEU A 102 -3.04 9.36 2.75
CA LEU A 102 -2.99 8.43 1.60
C LEU A 102 -2.59 9.14 0.28
N SER A 103 -1.66 10.08 0.40
CA SER A 103 -1.16 10.90 -0.68
C SER A 103 -0.41 10.05 -1.71
N ALA A 104 -0.41 10.51 -2.96
CA ALA A 104 0.40 9.92 -4.01
C ALA A 104 1.89 9.79 -3.63
N ALA A 105 2.41 10.72 -2.80
CA ALA A 105 3.78 10.70 -2.32
C ALA A 105 4.09 9.49 -1.42
N TRP A 106 3.18 9.14 -0.50
CA TRP A 106 3.38 7.96 0.36
C TRP A 106 3.34 6.68 -0.46
N LYS A 107 2.39 6.59 -1.40
CA LYS A 107 2.26 5.42 -2.30
C LYS A 107 3.48 5.25 -3.19
N ALA A 108 4.01 6.34 -3.75
CA ALA A 108 5.25 6.34 -4.53
C ALA A 108 6.43 5.83 -3.70
N ARG A 109 6.60 6.34 -2.46
CA ARG A 109 7.67 5.89 -1.57
C ARG A 109 7.54 4.41 -1.20
N PHE A 110 6.31 3.92 -0.99
CA PHE A 110 6.06 2.50 -0.75
C PHE A 110 6.46 1.66 -1.97
N ALA A 111 6.06 2.08 -3.18
CA ALA A 111 6.41 1.39 -4.42
C ALA A 111 7.92 1.41 -4.70
N GLU A 112 8.60 2.52 -4.41
CA GLU A 112 10.06 2.61 -4.48
C GLU A 112 10.75 1.64 -3.51
N ARG A 113 10.18 1.42 -2.31
CA ARG A 113 10.77 0.54 -1.30
C ARG A 113 10.49 -0.95 -1.54
N PHE A 114 9.31 -1.29 -2.05
CA PHE A 114 8.81 -2.66 -2.12
C PHE A 114 8.56 -3.16 -3.55
N GLY A 115 8.76 -2.32 -4.57
CA GLY A 115 8.60 -2.66 -5.99
C GLY A 115 7.16 -2.90 -6.44
N VAL A 116 6.19 -2.65 -5.56
CA VAL A 116 4.75 -2.87 -5.82
C VAL A 116 3.93 -1.75 -5.18
N MET A 117 2.76 -1.48 -5.75
CA MET A 117 1.80 -0.59 -5.10
C MET A 117 1.18 -1.29 -3.89
N PRO A 118 0.92 -0.56 -2.78
CA PRO A 118 0.19 -1.12 -1.66
C PRO A 118 -1.27 -1.37 -2.06
N GLN A 119 -1.88 -2.42 -1.52
CA GLN A 119 -3.32 -2.63 -1.67
C GLN A 119 -4.07 -1.56 -0.88
N GLU A 120 -4.95 -0.82 -1.55
CA GLU A 120 -5.70 0.29 -0.96
C GLU A 120 -7.03 -0.21 -0.38
N TRP A 121 -7.38 0.28 0.82
CA TRP A 121 -8.66 0.02 1.46
C TRP A 121 -9.21 1.31 2.08
N HIS A 122 -10.11 1.98 1.37
CA HIS A 122 -10.78 3.21 1.82
C HIS A 122 -12.17 3.36 1.17
N SER A 123 -12.92 4.40 1.53
CA SER A 123 -14.30 4.65 1.08
C SER A 123 -14.48 4.60 -0.45
N ASP A 124 -13.53 5.16 -1.22
CA ASP A 124 -13.65 5.26 -2.68
C ASP A 124 -13.36 3.95 -3.45
N VAL A 125 -12.74 2.98 -2.79
CA VAL A 125 -12.49 1.63 -3.34
C VAL A 125 -13.82 0.88 -3.42
N GLY A 126 -14.13 0.34 -4.61
CA GLY A 126 -15.38 -0.35 -4.88
C GLY A 126 -15.56 -1.63 -4.04
N ALA A 127 -16.80 -2.00 -3.74
CA ALA A 127 -17.09 -3.17 -2.89
C ALA A 127 -16.54 -4.50 -3.44
N GLY A 128 -16.47 -4.65 -4.77
CA GLY A 128 -15.86 -5.83 -5.40
C GLY A 128 -14.35 -5.88 -5.25
N GLU A 129 -13.69 -4.73 -5.17
CA GLU A 129 -12.24 -4.61 -5.04
C GLU A 129 -11.80 -4.80 -3.58
N LYS A 130 -12.62 -4.38 -2.61
CA LYS A 130 -12.39 -4.64 -1.17
C LYS A 130 -12.52 -6.11 -0.74
N ARG A 131 -13.12 -6.96 -1.57
CA ARG A 131 -13.30 -8.40 -1.28
C ARG A 131 -12.11 -9.24 -1.74
N LYS A 132 -11.14 -8.62 -2.41
CA LYS A 132 -9.88 -9.22 -2.84
C LYS A 132 -8.83 -9.03 -1.75
#